data_AF-A0A968VS90-F1
#
_entry.id   AF-A0A968VS90-F1
#
_cell.length_a   1.000
_cell.length_b   1.000
_cell.length_c   1.000
_cell.angle_alpha   90.00
_cell.angle_beta   90.00
_cell.angle_gamma   90.00
#
_symmetry.space_group_name_H-M   'P 1'
#
loop_
_entity.id
_entity.type
_entity.pdbx_description
1 polymer ?
#
loop_
_entity_poly.entity_id
_entity_poly.type
_entity_poly.pdbx_seq_one_letter_code
_entity_poly.pdbx_strand_id
1 'polypeptide(L)'
;MVDTALWRVIERGLTCDITTIGRKSGIARRIEIWYFVVDGTVYISGTPGHRDWLANMQANPLFTFHVNKERRPICLHARSKLSTSTSAAVLWRILFRRTATLASAT
;
A
#
# COMPACT_ATOMS: atom_id res chain seq x y z
N MET A 1 11.68 -14.91 9.31
CA MET A 1 12.07 -13.55 9.73
C MET A 1 11.90 -12.66 8.51
N VAL A 2 11.02 -11.65 8.54
CA VAL A 2 10.86 -10.74 7.39
C VAL A 2 12.11 -9.88 7.29
N ASP A 3 12.67 -9.77 6.10
CA ASP A 3 13.85 -8.95 5.81
C ASP A 3 13.63 -7.50 6.30
N THR A 4 14.40 -7.08 7.30
CA THR A 4 14.31 -5.74 7.91
C THR A 4 14.70 -4.64 6.92
N ALA A 5 15.59 -4.92 5.96
CA ALA A 5 15.98 -3.96 4.94
C ALA A 5 14.82 -3.73 3.95
N LEU A 6 14.11 -4.80 3.57
CA LEU A 6 12.92 -4.70 2.72
C LEU A 6 11.82 -3.86 3.40
N TRP A 7 11.55 -4.11 4.68
CA TRP A 7 10.53 -3.34 5.39
C TRP A 7 10.87 -1.85 5.47
N ARG A 8 12.14 -1.49 5.69
CA ARG A 8 12.58 -0.09 5.68
C ARG A 8 12.32 0.61 4.35
N VAL A 9 12.46 -0.11 3.23
CA VAL A 9 12.14 0.43 1.90
C VAL A 9 10.64 0.71 1.80
N ILE A 10 9.81 -0.23 2.24
CA ILE A 10 8.35 -0.09 2.18
C ILE A 10 7.87 1.02 3.12
N GLU A 11 8.38 1.11 4.34
CA GLU A 11 7.99 2.12 5.33
C GLU A 11 8.32 3.56 4.93
N ARG A 12 9.37 3.76 4.10
CA ARG A 12 9.80 5.08 3.65
C ARG A 12 9.12 5.56 2.37
N GLY A 13 8.45 4.66 1.64
CA GLY A 13 7.79 5.01 0.39
C GLY A 13 6.41 5.64 0.61
N LEU A 14 5.97 6.39 -0.40
CA LEU A 14 4.63 7.01 -0.48
C LEU A 14 3.85 6.54 -1.71
N THR A 15 4.57 6.17 -2.77
CA THR A 15 4.02 5.59 -4.00
C THR A 15 4.71 4.28 -4.33
N CYS A 16 3.97 3.41 -5.01
CA CYS A 16 4.43 2.13 -5.53
C CYS A 16 3.84 1.91 -6.92
N ASP A 17 4.31 0.91 -7.63
CA ASP A 17 3.48 0.35 -8.72
C ASP A 17 2.82 -0.92 -8.23
N ILE A 18 1.63 -1.19 -8.75
CA ILE A 18 0.97 -2.48 -8.62
C ILE A 18 0.69 -3.06 -10.00
N THR A 19 0.86 -4.37 -10.14
CA THR A 19 0.39 -5.12 -11.31
C THR A 19 -0.77 -6.02 -10.88
N THR A 20 -1.95 -5.74 -11.42
CA THR A 20 -3.17 -6.53 -11.22
C THR A 20 -3.57 -7.23 -12.51
N ILE A 21 -4.40 -8.26 -12.43
CA ILE A 21 -4.96 -8.92 -13.61
C ILE A 21 -6.36 -8.35 -13.88
N GLY A 22 -6.60 -7.87 -15.10
CA GLY A 22 -7.89 -7.32 -15.50
C GLY A 22 -9.00 -8.36 -15.34
N ARG A 23 -9.98 -8.12 -14.45
CA ARG A 23 -11.04 -9.10 -14.13
C ARG A 23 -11.88 -9.54 -15.33
N LYS A 24 -11.99 -8.68 -16.36
CA LYS A 24 -12.71 -8.97 -17.60
C LYS A 24 -11.81 -9.44 -18.73
N SER A 25 -10.58 -8.92 -18.79
CA SER A 25 -9.69 -9.11 -19.95
C SER A 25 -8.59 -10.14 -19.72
N GLY A 26 -8.29 -10.54 -18.49
CA GLY A 26 -7.14 -11.39 -18.15
C GLY A 26 -5.78 -10.71 -18.33
N ILE A 27 -5.74 -9.46 -18.78
CA ILE A 27 -4.50 -8.74 -19.12
C ILE A 27 -3.90 -8.11 -17.86
N ALA A 28 -2.58 -8.22 -17.70
CA ALA A 28 -1.84 -7.53 -16.65
C ALA A 28 -1.93 -5.99 -16.82
N ARG A 29 -2.32 -5.29 -15.75
CA ARG A 29 -2.42 -3.84 -15.69
C ARG A 29 -1.49 -3.32 -14.61
N ARG A 30 -0.49 -2.53 -15.02
CA ARG A 30 0.43 -1.84 -14.13
C ARG A 30 0.01 -0.38 -13.97
N ILE A 31 -0.10 0.08 -12.72
CA ILE A 31 -0.39 1.49 -12.40
C ILE A 31 0.49 1.94 -11.23
N GLU A 32 0.76 3.24 -11.17
CA GLU A 32 1.27 3.89 -9.96
C GLU A 32 0.11 4.15 -8.98
N ILE A 33 0.34 3.91 -7.69
CA ILE A 33 -0.64 4.17 -6.64
C ILE A 33 0.04 4.56 -5.32
N TRP A 34 -0.70 5.33 -4.52
CA TRP A 34 -0.30 5.71 -3.17
C TRP A 34 -0.52 4.55 -2.19
N TYR A 35 0.37 4.42 -1.22
CA TYR A 35 0.17 3.51 -0.10
C TYR A 35 0.69 4.10 1.20
N PHE A 36 0.25 3.53 2.30
CA PHE A 36 0.65 3.91 3.65
C PHE A 36 0.96 2.67 4.47
N VAL A 37 2.00 2.74 5.31
CA VAL A 37 2.26 1.71 6.32
C VAL A 37 1.71 2.20 7.65
N VAL A 38 0.73 1.47 8.19
CA VAL A 38 0.12 1.78 9.49
C VAL A 38 0.08 0.48 10.29
N ASP A 39 0.71 0.49 11.48
CA ASP A 39 0.76 -0.70 12.35
C ASP A 39 1.28 -1.96 11.64
N GLY A 40 2.37 -1.81 10.87
CA GLY A 40 2.96 -2.92 10.08
C GLY A 40 2.09 -3.41 8.92
N THR A 41 0.98 -2.73 8.62
CA THR A 41 0.06 -3.08 7.54
C THR A 41 0.17 -2.06 6.40
N VAL A 42 0.33 -2.56 5.17
CA VAL A 42 0.29 -1.75 3.96
C VAL A 42 -1.16 -1.51 3.54
N TYR A 43 -1.57 -0.25 3.51
CA TYR A 43 -2.85 0.20 2.99
C TYR A 43 -2.63 0.85 1.63
N ILE A 44 -3.20 0.26 0.58
CA ILE A 44 -3.24 0.87 -0.74
C ILE A 44 -4.48 1.76 -0.81
N SER A 45 -4.30 3.01 -1.20
CA SER A 45 -5.38 3.98 -1.32
C SER A 45 -5.32 4.65 -2.68
N GLY A 46 -6.49 4.99 -3.22
CA GLY A 46 -6.61 5.72 -4.47
C GLY A 46 -7.66 6.81 -4.36
N THR A 47 -7.60 7.75 -5.30
CA THR A 47 -8.58 8.82 -5.43
C THR A 47 -10.02 8.26 -5.49
N PRO A 48 -11.02 8.94 -4.92
CA PRO A 48 -12.44 8.64 -5.16
C PRO A 48 -12.77 8.51 -6.66
N GLY A 49 -13.68 7.59 -6.99
CA GLY A 49 -14.12 7.33 -8.36
C GLY A 49 -13.95 5.88 -8.80
N HIS A 50 -13.95 5.65 -10.11
CA HIS A 50 -13.78 4.33 -10.70
C HIS A 50 -12.37 3.79 -10.45
N ARG A 51 -12.28 2.57 -9.90
CA ARG A 51 -11.01 1.96 -9.48
C ARG A 51 -10.90 0.55 -10.03
N ASP A 52 -10.44 0.44 -11.28
CA ASP A 52 -10.27 -0.87 -11.90
C ASP A 52 -9.28 -1.75 -11.14
N TRP A 53 -8.22 -1.18 -10.58
CA TRP A 53 -7.27 -1.94 -9.76
C TRP A 53 -7.94 -2.59 -8.54
N LEU A 54 -8.87 -1.88 -7.89
CA LEU A 54 -9.59 -2.39 -6.72
C LEU A 54 -10.55 -3.51 -7.15
N ALA A 55 -11.31 -3.28 -8.21
CA ALA A 55 -12.23 -4.29 -8.73
C ALA A 55 -11.49 -5.52 -9.28
N ASN A 56 -10.29 -5.35 -9.85
CA ASN A 56 -9.39 -6.44 -10.23
C ASN A 56 -8.93 -7.23 -9.01
N MET A 57 -8.46 -6.55 -7.95
CA MET A 57 -8.03 -7.17 -6.69
C MET A 57 -9.17 -7.88 -5.94
N GLN A 58 -10.40 -7.37 -6.04
CA GLN A 58 -11.58 -8.03 -5.49
C GLN A 58 -11.88 -9.35 -6.19
N ALA A 59 -11.71 -9.42 -7.52
CA ALA A 59 -11.91 -10.64 -8.30
C ALA A 59 -10.73 -11.61 -8.19
N ASN A 60 -9.51 -11.09 -8.17
CA ASN A 60 -8.28 -11.86 -7.97
C ASN A 60 -7.37 -11.12 -6.97
N PRO A 61 -7.25 -11.60 -5.72
CA PRO A 61 -6.49 -10.91 -4.70
C PRO A 61 -4.98 -11.01 -4.89
N LEU A 62 -4.48 -11.82 -5.83
CA LEU A 62 -3.06 -11.95 -6.12
C LEU A 62 -2.59 -10.83 -7.07
N PHE A 63 -1.54 -10.13 -6.68
CA PHE A 63 -0.96 -9.03 -7.45
C PHE A 63 0.54 -8.90 -7.18
N THR A 64 1.21 -8.11 -8.02
CA THR A 64 2.63 -7.76 -7.81
C THR A 64 2.72 -6.36 -7.24
N PHE A 65 3.41 -6.20 -6.12
CA PHE A 65 3.71 -4.94 -5.45
C PHE A 65 5.17 -4.56 -5.74
N HIS A 66 5.37 -3.46 -6.44
CA HIS A 66 6.68 -3.00 -6.89
C HIS A 66 7.13 -1.83 -6.02
N VAL A 67 8.22 -2.03 -5.27
CA VAL A 67 8.83 -1.00 -4.42
C VAL A 67 10.25 -0.68 -4.84
N ASN A 68 10.78 0.46 -4.38
CA ASN A 68 12.09 0.97 -4.78
C ASN A 68 12.19 1.14 -6.31
N LYS A 69 11.32 1.98 -6.90
CA LYS A 69 11.25 2.20 -8.36
C LYS A 69 12.55 2.69 -9.00
N GLU A 70 13.53 3.08 -8.20
CA GLU A 70 14.84 3.53 -8.64
C GLU A 70 15.80 2.35 -8.93
N ARG A 71 17.01 2.39 -8.36
CA ARG A 71 18.19 1.62 -8.75
C ARG A 71 18.00 0.11 -8.77
N ARG A 72 17.07 -0.43 -7.97
CA ARG A 72 16.78 -1.86 -7.88
C ARG A 72 15.29 -2.07 -7.57
N PRO A 73 14.43 -2.19 -8.60
CA PRO A 73 13.03 -2.51 -8.42
C PRO A 73 12.88 -3.83 -7.69
N ILE A 74 12.09 -3.85 -6.63
CA ILE A 74 11.77 -5.05 -5.86
C ILE A 74 10.32 -5.41 -6.15
N CYS A 75 10.10 -6.61 -6.71
CA CYS A 75 8.79 -7.13 -7.04
C CYS A 75 8.36 -8.16 -5.98
N LEU A 76 7.29 -7.86 -5.24
CA LEU A 76 6.73 -8.75 -4.22
C LEU A 76 5.40 -9.32 -4.70
N HIS A 77 5.23 -10.64 -4.61
CA HIS A 77 3.92 -11.26 -4.78
C HIS A 77 3.11 -11.05 -3.51
N ALA A 78 1.99 -10.35 -3.64
CA ALA A 78 1.15 -9.95 -2.53
C ALA A 78 -0.28 -10.44 -2.70
N ARG A 79 -0.98 -10.55 -1.58
CA ARG A 79 -2.41 -10.87 -1.53
C ARG A 79 -3.17 -9.72 -0.88
N SER A 80 -4.13 -9.13 -1.59
CA SER A 80 -4.97 -8.07 -1.04
C SER A 80 -6.06 -8.64 -0.14
N LYS A 81 -6.44 -7.88 0.89
CA LYS A 81 -7.65 -8.08 1.69
C LYS A 81 -8.40 -6.76 1.76
N LEU A 82 -9.72 -6.79 1.55
CA LEU A 82 -10.55 -5.61 1.77
C LEU A 82 -10.46 -5.20 3.24
N SER A 83 -10.04 -3.97 3.46
CA SER A 83 -9.97 -3.37 4.80
C SER A 83 -11.37 -2.98 5.26
N THR A 84 -11.70 -3.27 6.51
CA THR A 84 -12.88 -2.72 7.19
C THR A 84 -12.64 -1.30 7.69
N SER A 85 -11.38 -0.85 7.76
CA SER A 85 -11.03 0.53 8.11
C SER A 85 -11.39 1.49 6.98
N THR A 86 -12.08 2.57 7.33
CA THR A 86 -12.35 3.67 6.40
C THR A 86 -11.06 4.44 6.10
N SER A 87 -10.99 5.11 4.95
CA SER A 87 -9.86 6.00 4.62
C SER A 87 -9.66 7.07 5.71
N ALA A 88 -10.74 7.57 6.30
CA ALA A 88 -10.69 8.50 7.43
C ALA A 88 -10.02 7.87 8.68
N ALA A 89 -10.33 6.61 9.02
CA ALA A 89 -9.72 5.93 10.15
C ALA A 89 -8.21 5.66 9.93
N VAL A 90 -7.82 5.33 8.69
CA VAL A 90 -6.40 5.16 8.33
C VAL A 90 -5.67 6.51 8.39
N LEU A 91 -6.26 7.56 7.81
CA LEU A 91 -5.72 8.92 7.87
C LEU A 91 -5.57 9.44 9.30
N TRP A 92 -6.56 9.19 10.16
CA TRP A 92 -6.49 9.51 11.58
C TRP A 92 -5.27 8.86 12.24
N ARG A 93 -5.06 7.56 12.02
CA ARG A 93 -3.90 6.82 12.57
C ARG A 93 -2.56 7.35 12.03
N ILE A 94 -2.52 7.90 10.83
CA ILE A 94 -1.33 8.53 10.25
C ILE A 94 -1.06 9.89 10.93
N LEU A 95 -2.08 10.75 11.02
CA LEU A 95 -1.94 12.12 11.53
C LEU A 95 -1.66 12.17 13.04
N PHE A 96 -2.33 11.33 13.82
CA PHE A 96 -2.24 11.36 15.30
C PHE A 96 -1.14 10.44 15.87
N ARG A 97 -0.40 9.70 15.02
CA ARG A 97 0.84 9.03 15.44
C ARG A 97 2.00 10.00 15.71
N ARG A 98 1.91 11.25 15.25
CA ARG A 98 2.97 12.27 15.43
C ARG A 98 2.78 13.18 16.65
N THR A 99 1.66 13.08 17.39
CA THR A 99 1.37 13.96 18.54
C THR A 99 1.69 13.33 19.90
N ALA A 100 2.58 12.33 19.94
CA ALA A 100 3.06 11.70 21.19
C ALA A 100 4.54 12.00 21.47
N THR A 101 5.01 13.20 21.11
CA THR A 101 6.33 13.69 21.55
C THR A 101 6.23 15.17 21.88
N LEU A 102 5.61 15.50 23.01
CA LEU A 102 5.80 16.74 23.76
C LEU A 102 5.15 16.56 25.14
N ALA A 103 5.78 15.70 25.94
CA ALA A 103 5.66 15.75 27.39
C ALA A 103 6.94 15.14 27.96
N SER A 104 7.78 16.02 28.47
CA SER A 104 8.90 15.83 29.41
C SER A 104 10.10 16.68 28.99
N ALA A 105 9.96 17.99 29.17
CA ALA A 105 11.06 18.82 29.62
C ALA A 105 10.68 19.25 31.04
N THR A 106 11.46 18.73 32.00
CA THR A 106 11.41 19.05 33.43
C THR A 106 11.79 20.50 33.68
#